data_AF-A0A0C9WMT8-F1
#
_entry.id   AF-A0A0C9WMT8-F1
#
_cell.length_a   1.000
_cell.length_b   1.000
_cell.length_c   1.000
_cell.angle_alpha   90.00
_cell.angle_beta   90.00
_cell.angle_gamma   90.00
#
_symmetry.space_group_name_H-M   'P 1'
#
loop_
_entity.id
_entity.type
_entity.pdbx_description
1 polymer ?
#
loop_
_entity_poly.entity_id
_entity_poly.type
_entity_poly.pdbx_seq_one_letter_code
_entity_poly.pdbx_strand_id
1 'polypeptide(L)'
;ENMAAVVWSTLELYGIENRIMAIMMDNASNNDTMMEAIESRCREAGIDFSAQKSRMRCMPHTIHLAAIKLLEGIGIISKDDSARAQATNYQEEVNVGVEREYDMDTAQETEGEDSDVINEGPSNDIQTAVYKLRKIVRSVRASPQRRQHWYQEVDRMNVQLMPTEQKSALMLILDVKT
;
A
#
# COMPACT_ATOMS: atom_id res chain seq x y z
N GLU A 1 22.35 0.15 16.99
CA GLU A 1 22.00 -1.10 17.68
C GLU A 1 21.40 -2.08 16.68
N ASN A 2 21.61 -3.38 16.87
CA ASN A 2 20.95 -4.38 16.04
C ASN A 2 19.48 -4.50 16.51
N MET A 3 18.52 -4.19 15.63
CA MET A 3 17.08 -4.23 15.93
C MET A 3 16.65 -5.55 16.57
N ALA A 4 17.24 -6.67 16.14
CA ALA A 4 16.98 -7.99 16.72
C ALA A 4 17.37 -8.10 18.20
N ALA A 5 18.45 -7.43 18.62
CA ALA A 5 18.88 -7.45 20.01
C ALA A 5 17.88 -6.72 20.91
N VAL A 6 17.39 -5.56 20.47
CA VAL A 6 16.38 -4.78 21.21
C VAL A 6 15.07 -5.55 21.32
N VAL A 7 14.60 -6.13 20.19
CA VAL A 7 13.39 -6.96 20.18
C VAL A 7 13.56 -8.15 21.11
N TRP A 8 14.67 -8.89 21.02
CA TRP A 8 14.90 -10.06 21.86
C TRP A 8 14.94 -9.72 23.36
N SER A 9 15.72 -8.71 23.76
CA SER A 9 15.78 -8.29 25.16
C SER A 9 14.41 -7.89 25.70
N THR A 10 13.54 -7.35 24.85
CA THR A 10 12.15 -7.02 25.21
C THR A 10 11.32 -8.30 25.41
N LEU A 11 11.48 -9.30 24.54
CA LEU A 11 10.79 -10.59 24.69
C LEU A 11 11.19 -11.30 25.99
N GLU A 12 12.49 -11.32 26.30
CA GLU A 12 13.03 -11.88 27.56
C GLU A 12 12.52 -11.11 28.78
N LEU A 13 12.49 -9.78 28.71
CA LEU A 13 12.00 -8.93 29.79
C LEU A 13 10.56 -9.28 30.20
N TYR A 14 9.71 -9.64 29.23
CA TYR A 14 8.33 -10.02 29.48
C TYR A 14 8.11 -11.54 29.60
N GLY A 15 9.14 -12.36 29.40
CA GLY A 15 9.05 -13.83 29.46
C GLY A 15 8.10 -14.41 28.38
N ILE A 16 8.12 -13.83 27.19
CA ILE A 16 7.24 -14.19 26.07
C ILE A 16 7.98 -14.70 24.83
N GLU A 17 9.29 -14.88 24.91
CA GLU A 17 10.14 -15.34 23.80
C GLU A 17 9.67 -16.67 23.20
N ASN A 18 9.10 -17.57 24.01
CA ASN A 18 8.54 -18.85 23.57
C ASN A 18 7.05 -18.79 23.18
N ARG A 19 6.45 -17.60 23.15
CA ARG A 19 5.03 -17.38 22.80
C ARG A 19 4.86 -16.62 21.49
N ILE A 20 5.95 -16.22 20.83
CA ILE A 20 5.90 -15.52 19.55
C ILE A 20 5.70 -16.52 18.42
N MET A 21 4.56 -16.41 17.73
CA MET A 21 4.26 -17.22 16.54
C MET A 21 4.68 -16.54 15.24
N ALA A 22 4.53 -15.22 15.16
CA ALA A 22 4.82 -14.45 13.97
C ALA A 22 5.10 -12.99 14.32
N ILE A 23 5.88 -12.32 13.47
CA ILE A 23 6.21 -10.89 13.58
C ILE A 23 5.76 -10.19 12.30
N MET A 24 4.91 -9.17 12.46
CA MET A 24 4.41 -8.32 11.37
C MET A 24 5.33 -7.10 11.22
N MET A 25 5.87 -6.90 10.03
CA MET A 25 6.81 -5.80 9.73
C MET A 25 6.64 -5.31 8.29
N ASP A 26 7.15 -4.12 7.99
CA ASP A 26 7.14 -3.57 6.64
C ASP A 26 7.97 -4.42 5.66
N ASN A 27 7.89 -4.09 4.37
CA ASN A 27 8.48 -4.92 3.31
C ASN A 27 9.95 -4.56 3.01
N ALA A 28 10.67 -4.00 3.99
CA ALA A 28 12.08 -3.70 3.88
C ALA A 28 12.93 -4.98 3.99
N SER A 29 14.07 -5.03 3.30
CA SER A 29 14.96 -6.21 3.30
C SER A 29 15.80 -6.34 4.58
N ASN A 30 16.05 -5.24 5.30
CA ASN A 30 16.75 -5.28 6.58
C ASN A 30 15.99 -6.08 7.66
N ASN A 31 14.68 -6.18 7.53
CA ASN A 31 13.82 -7.02 8.36
C ASN A 31 14.12 -8.51 8.19
N ASP A 32 14.63 -8.94 7.04
CA ASP A 32 15.01 -10.33 6.81
C ASP A 32 16.20 -10.68 7.72
N THR A 33 17.20 -9.80 7.78
CA THR A 33 18.35 -9.92 8.70
C THR A 33 17.92 -9.92 10.18
N MET A 34 16.91 -9.12 10.54
CA MET A 34 16.36 -9.14 11.90
C MET A 34 15.72 -10.50 12.23
N MET A 35 14.93 -11.05 11.32
CA MET A 35 14.26 -12.35 11.51
C MET A 35 15.25 -13.50 11.63
N GLU A 36 16.32 -13.49 10.82
CA GLU A 36 17.42 -14.46 10.91
C GLU A 36 18.14 -14.39 12.27
N ALA A 37 18.40 -13.18 12.77
CA ALA A 37 19.01 -12.99 14.08
C ALA A 37 18.10 -13.45 15.24
N ILE A 38 16.79 -13.24 15.13
CA ILE A 38 15.80 -13.76 16.10
C ILE A 38 15.76 -15.29 16.05
N GLU A 39 15.76 -15.90 14.87
CA GLU A 39 15.80 -17.35 14.71
C GLU A 39 17.04 -17.98 15.37
N SER A 40 18.21 -17.36 15.22
CA SER A 40 19.44 -17.81 15.90
C SER A 40 19.27 -17.83 17.42
N ARG A 41 18.66 -16.78 17.99
CA ARG A 41 18.43 -16.68 19.43
C ARG A 41 17.37 -17.67 19.93
N CYS A 42 16.30 -17.87 19.17
CA CYS A 42 15.34 -18.93 19.45
C CYS A 42 16.01 -20.31 19.50
N ARG A 43 16.89 -20.59 18.53
CA ARG A 43 17.65 -21.86 18.47
C ARG A 43 18.54 -22.05 19.70
N GLU A 44 19.25 -21.00 20.12
CA GLU A 44 20.08 -21.01 21.34
C GLU A 44 19.24 -21.23 22.62
N ALA A 45 18.01 -20.70 22.65
CA ALA A 45 17.05 -20.90 23.74
C ALA A 45 16.25 -22.22 23.66
N GLY A 46 16.47 -23.05 22.64
CA GLY A 46 15.74 -24.30 22.43
C GLY A 46 14.28 -24.13 21.97
N ILE A 47 13.96 -23.01 21.34
CA ILE A 47 12.63 -22.65 20.84
C ILE A 47 12.56 -22.97 19.33
N ASP A 48 11.54 -23.71 18.92
CA ASP A 48 11.25 -23.93 17.49
C ASP A 48 10.62 -22.67 16.89
N PHE A 49 11.41 -21.95 16.10
CA PHE A 49 10.99 -20.75 15.41
C PHE A 49 11.62 -20.76 14.02
N SER A 50 10.85 -20.36 13.01
CA SER A 50 11.34 -20.24 11.64
C SER A 50 11.20 -18.82 11.15
N ALA A 51 12.32 -18.18 10.78
CA ALA A 51 12.33 -16.82 10.24
C ALA A 51 11.39 -16.71 9.02
N GLN A 52 11.46 -17.69 8.12
CA GLN A 52 10.66 -17.71 6.89
C GLN A 52 9.15 -17.88 7.15
N LYS A 53 8.77 -18.80 8.05
CA LYS A 53 7.35 -19.10 8.32
C LYS A 53 6.68 -18.08 9.24
N SER A 54 7.47 -17.42 10.07
CA SER A 54 6.99 -16.50 11.13
C SER A 54 7.06 -15.04 10.70
N ARG A 55 7.52 -14.74 9.48
CA ARG A 55 7.59 -13.38 8.95
C ARG A 55 6.29 -13.02 8.23
N MET A 56 5.58 -12.02 8.76
CA MET A 56 4.38 -11.46 8.16
C MET A 56 4.65 -10.07 7.59
N ARG A 57 4.07 -9.77 6.43
CA ARG A 57 4.15 -8.44 5.82
C ARG A 57 3.04 -7.54 6.33
N CYS A 58 3.37 -6.28 6.61
CA CYS A 58 2.42 -5.27 7.02
C CYS A 58 1.39 -5.01 5.90
N MET A 59 0.12 -5.31 6.19
CA MET A 59 -0.98 -5.17 5.23
C MET A 59 -1.14 -3.74 4.72
N PRO A 60 -1.23 -2.70 5.57
CA PRO A 60 -1.31 -1.31 5.10
C PRO A 60 -0.15 -0.90 4.18
N HIS A 61 1.09 -1.25 4.54
CA HIS A 61 2.25 -0.93 3.72
C HIS A 61 2.21 -1.65 2.36
N THR A 62 1.76 -2.91 2.34
CA THR A 62 1.60 -3.67 1.09
C THR A 62 0.55 -3.04 0.17
N ILE A 63 -0.57 -2.58 0.73
CA ILE A 63 -1.64 -1.89 -0.02
C ILE A 63 -1.13 -0.56 -0.58
N HIS A 64 -0.40 0.22 0.22
CA HIS A 64 0.21 1.48 -0.19
C HIS A 64 1.14 1.31 -1.39
N LEU A 65 2.07 0.34 -1.31
CA LEU A 65 2.98 0.02 -2.42
C LEU A 65 2.22 -0.40 -3.68
N ALA A 66 1.16 -1.21 -3.54
CA ALA A 66 0.33 -1.63 -4.67
C ALA A 66 -0.39 -0.43 -5.32
N ALA A 67 -0.95 0.48 -4.52
CA ALA A 67 -1.61 1.68 -5.01
C ALA A 67 -0.64 2.59 -5.77
N ILE A 68 0.55 2.84 -5.22
CA ILE A 68 1.60 3.64 -5.91
C ILE A 68 1.96 3.02 -7.26
N LYS A 69 2.19 1.70 -7.30
CA LYS A 69 2.57 1.01 -8.54
C LYS A 69 1.46 1.00 -9.58
N LEU A 70 0.20 0.93 -9.15
CA LEU A 70 -0.95 1.10 -10.02
C LEU A 70 -0.99 2.51 -10.62
N LEU A 71 -0.91 3.55 -9.77
CA LEU A 71 -0.96 4.95 -10.18
C LEU A 71 0.19 5.32 -11.14
N GLU A 72 1.39 4.79 -10.90
CA GLU A 72 2.55 4.91 -11.79
C GLU A 72 2.27 4.23 -13.14
N GLY A 73 1.76 3.00 -13.13
CA GLY A 73 1.48 2.21 -14.34
C GLY A 73 0.44 2.85 -15.26
N ILE A 74 -0.61 3.44 -14.68
CA ILE A 74 -1.65 4.15 -15.44
C ILE A 74 -1.27 5.60 -15.79
N GLY A 75 -0.07 6.05 -15.40
CA GLY A 75 0.49 7.36 -15.75
C GLY A 75 -0.14 8.53 -15.03
N ILE A 76 -0.71 8.32 -13.84
CA ILE A 76 -1.24 9.40 -12.98
C ILE A 76 -0.11 10.10 -12.23
N ILE A 77 0.87 9.34 -11.74
CA ILE A 77 2.04 9.87 -11.03
C ILE A 77 3.32 9.55 -11.80
N SER A 78 4.34 10.39 -11.63
CA SER A 78 5.65 10.13 -12.22
C SER A 78 6.44 9.07 -11.44
N LYS A 79 7.54 8.58 -12.04
CA LYS A 79 8.47 7.69 -11.33
C LYS A 79 9.11 8.35 -10.12
N ASP A 80 9.36 9.66 -10.21
CA ASP A 80 9.96 10.42 -9.11
C ASP A 80 8.96 10.58 -7.95
N ASP A 81 7.68 10.82 -8.26
CA ASP A 81 6.61 10.86 -7.26
C ASP A 81 6.43 9.49 -6.59
N SER A 82 6.46 8.42 -7.39
CA SER A 82 6.41 7.04 -6.92
C SER A 82 7.58 6.71 -5.98
N ALA A 83 8.80 7.16 -6.30
CA ALA A 83 9.97 6.97 -5.45
C ALA A 83 9.86 7.74 -4.12
N ARG A 84 9.36 8.98 -4.15
CA ARG A 84 9.12 9.79 -2.94
C ARG A 84 8.10 9.15 -2.02
N ALA A 85 6.96 8.70 -2.57
CA ALA A 85 5.88 8.07 -1.79
C ALA A 85 6.25 6.69 -1.22
N GLN A 86 7.26 6.01 -1.77
CA GLN A 86 7.81 4.77 -1.22
C GLN A 86 8.86 5.03 -0.13
N ALA A 87 9.51 6.20 -0.16
CA ALA A 87 10.52 6.58 0.82
C ALA A 87 9.89 7.16 2.10
N THR A 88 8.63 7.61 2.04
CA THR A 88 7.91 8.08 3.24
C THR A 88 7.52 6.90 4.12
N ASN A 89 7.72 7.05 5.43
CA ASN A 89 7.31 6.05 6.40
C ASN A 89 5.78 6.09 6.54
N TYR A 90 5.10 5.14 5.92
CA TYR A 90 3.64 5.03 6.00
C TYR A 90 3.11 5.13 7.44
N GLN A 91 3.83 4.59 8.43
CA GLN A 91 3.41 4.64 9.84
C GLN A 91 3.35 6.07 10.41
N GLU A 92 4.15 6.99 9.88
CA GLU A 92 4.09 8.41 10.25
C GLU A 92 2.93 9.11 9.54
N GLU A 93 2.69 8.81 8.26
CA GLU A 93 1.58 9.40 7.48
C GLU A 93 0.19 9.03 8.02
N VAL A 94 -0.04 7.83 8.58
CA VAL A 94 -1.37 7.49 9.14
C VAL A 94 -1.68 8.24 10.45
N ASN A 95 -0.65 8.72 11.15
CA ASN A 95 -0.79 9.47 12.39
C ASN A 95 -0.76 11.00 12.17
N VAL A 96 -0.20 11.46 11.05
CA VAL A 96 -0.31 12.85 10.62
C VAL A 96 -1.73 13.01 10.07
N GLY A 97 -2.48 13.99 10.61
CA GLY A 97 -3.81 14.32 10.08
C GLY A 97 -3.72 14.46 8.57
N VAL A 98 -4.70 13.92 7.84
CA VAL A 98 -4.72 13.82 6.37
C VAL A 98 -4.55 15.21 5.73
N GLU A 99 -3.32 15.68 5.60
CA GLU A 99 -3.01 16.99 5.04
C GLU A 99 -3.03 16.89 3.52
N ARG A 100 -4.00 17.61 2.95
CA ARG A 100 -4.45 17.62 1.55
C ARG A 100 -3.39 17.94 0.49
N GLU A 101 -2.18 18.33 0.88
CA GLU A 101 -1.20 18.90 -0.05
C GLU A 101 -0.62 17.87 -1.04
N TYR A 102 -0.76 16.57 -0.74
CA TYR A 102 -0.37 15.48 -1.63
C TYR A 102 -1.54 14.79 -2.37
N ASP A 103 -2.79 15.24 -2.15
CA ASP A 103 -4.01 14.61 -2.66
C ASP A 103 -4.34 15.04 -4.11
N MET A 104 -3.41 14.78 -5.03
CA MET A 104 -3.63 14.76 -6.48
C MET A 104 -4.33 16.02 -7.02
N ASP A 105 -3.59 17.14 -6.99
CA ASP A 105 -3.94 18.42 -7.64
C ASP A 105 -3.37 18.53 -9.08
N THR A 106 -2.83 17.42 -9.61
CA THR A 106 -2.19 17.37 -10.94
C THR A 106 -3.15 17.09 -12.10
N ALA A 107 -4.43 16.87 -11.84
CA ALA A 107 -5.44 16.83 -12.89
C ALA A 107 -5.93 18.26 -13.13
N GLN A 108 -5.58 18.85 -14.28
CA GLN A 108 -6.13 20.13 -14.72
C GLN A 108 -7.64 20.16 -14.46
N GLU A 109 -8.06 21.13 -13.65
CA GLU A 109 -9.46 21.49 -13.46
C GLU A 109 -10.06 21.70 -14.85
N THR A 110 -10.82 20.72 -15.32
CA THR A 110 -11.76 20.97 -16.41
C THR A 110 -12.92 21.64 -15.73
N GLU A 111 -13.06 22.94 -15.99
CA GLU A 111 -14.13 23.80 -15.49
C GLU A 111 -15.48 23.10 -15.56
N GLY A 112 -15.91 22.62 -14.41
CA GLY A 112 -17.19 21.98 -14.17
C GLY A 112 -17.42 22.11 -12.69
N GLU A 113 -18.22 23.11 -12.32
CA GLU A 113 -18.63 23.42 -10.96
C GLU A 113 -18.99 22.11 -10.23
N ASP A 114 -18.17 21.72 -9.27
CA ASP A 114 -18.51 20.62 -8.38
C ASP A 114 -18.18 21.01 -6.94
N SER A 115 -19.07 21.79 -6.34
CA SER A 115 -19.04 22.10 -4.92
C SER A 115 -19.54 20.90 -4.09
N ASP A 116 -18.85 19.76 -4.17
CA ASP A 116 -19.08 18.67 -3.22
C ASP A 116 -18.39 19.05 -1.90
N VAL A 117 -19.09 19.85 -1.10
CA VAL A 117 -18.71 20.17 0.28
C VAL A 117 -18.75 18.88 1.09
N ILE A 118 -17.58 18.34 1.41
CA ILE A 118 -17.43 17.19 2.29
C ILE A 118 -17.87 17.62 3.70
N ASN A 119 -19.02 17.14 4.18
CA ASN A 119 -19.53 17.47 5.50
C ASN A 119 -19.06 16.42 6.52
N GLU A 120 -18.40 16.87 7.59
CA GLU A 120 -17.56 16.03 8.45
C GLU A 120 -18.35 15.15 9.42
N GLY A 121 -18.25 13.83 9.23
CA GLY A 121 -18.71 12.80 10.16
C GLY A 121 -18.14 11.42 9.79
N PRO A 122 -18.22 10.38 10.64
CA PRO A 122 -17.59 9.06 10.41
C PRO A 122 -18.07 8.30 9.15
N SER A 123 -19.08 8.82 8.45
CA SER A 123 -19.47 8.42 7.09
C SER A 123 -18.50 8.90 5.98
N ASN A 124 -17.45 9.64 6.34
CA ASN A 124 -16.59 10.39 5.41
C ASN A 124 -15.49 9.54 4.75
N ASP A 125 -15.01 8.46 5.37
CA ASP A 125 -13.89 7.68 4.81
C ASP A 125 -14.26 6.98 3.50
N ILE A 126 -15.46 6.41 3.46
CA ILE A 126 -15.98 5.76 2.24
C ILE A 126 -16.25 6.83 1.17
N GLN A 127 -16.82 7.98 1.53
CA GLN A 127 -17.08 9.07 0.59
C GLN A 127 -15.78 9.61 0.00
N THR A 128 -14.76 9.77 0.83
CA THR A 128 -13.41 10.19 0.44
C THR A 128 -12.77 9.14 -0.48
N ALA A 129 -12.86 7.85 -0.14
CA ALA A 129 -12.37 6.78 -1.01
C ALA A 129 -13.08 6.78 -2.38
N VAL A 130 -14.41 6.91 -2.40
CA VAL A 130 -15.20 7.00 -3.63
C VAL A 130 -14.81 8.24 -4.46
N TYR A 131 -14.58 9.38 -3.82
CA TYR A 131 -14.11 10.59 -4.47
C TYR A 131 -12.72 10.39 -5.11
N LYS A 132 -11.77 9.79 -4.41
CA LYS A 132 -10.43 9.46 -4.95
C LYS A 132 -10.53 8.48 -6.12
N LEU A 133 -11.37 7.44 -6.01
CA LEU A 133 -11.64 6.50 -7.11
C LEU A 133 -12.22 7.22 -8.33
N ARG A 134 -13.18 8.13 -8.14
CA ARG A 134 -13.73 8.97 -9.23
C ARG A 134 -12.65 9.79 -9.92
N LYS A 135 -11.74 10.42 -9.18
CA LYS A 135 -10.61 11.15 -9.78
C LYS A 135 -9.74 10.23 -10.65
N ILE A 136 -9.42 9.01 -10.18
CA ILE A 136 -8.67 8.01 -10.97
C ILE A 136 -9.43 7.66 -12.25
N VAL A 137 -10.74 7.37 -12.16
CA VAL A 137 -11.57 7.04 -13.33
C VAL A 137 -11.60 8.18 -14.34
N ARG A 138 -11.83 9.42 -13.89
CA ARG A 138 -11.81 10.61 -14.75
C ARG A 138 -10.46 10.76 -15.44
N SER A 139 -9.37 10.56 -14.71
CA SER A 139 -8.01 10.61 -15.23
C SER A 139 -7.75 9.56 -16.31
N VAL A 140 -8.13 8.29 -16.08
CA VAL A 140 -7.99 7.20 -17.07
C VAL A 140 -8.78 7.53 -18.34
N ARG A 141 -9.95 8.13 -18.21
CA ARG A 141 -10.84 8.45 -19.34
C ARG A 141 -10.48 9.72 -20.10
N ALA A 142 -9.61 10.57 -19.56
CA ALA A 142 -9.29 11.88 -20.12
C ALA A 142 -8.69 11.83 -21.54
N SER A 143 -8.05 10.72 -21.94
CA SER A 143 -7.50 10.57 -23.30
C SER A 143 -7.50 9.11 -23.80
N PRO A 144 -7.41 8.87 -25.12
CA PRO A 144 -7.18 7.53 -25.68
C PRO A 144 -5.89 6.86 -25.15
N GLN A 145 -4.82 7.63 -24.97
CA GLN A 145 -3.53 7.12 -24.50
C GLN A 145 -3.63 6.61 -23.05
N ARG A 146 -4.32 7.35 -22.16
CA ARG A 146 -4.53 6.93 -20.76
C ARG A 146 -5.40 5.69 -20.65
N ARG A 147 -6.42 5.55 -21.51
CA ARG A 147 -7.20 4.32 -21.64
C ARG A 147 -6.33 3.14 -22.08
N GLN A 148 -5.43 3.35 -23.03
CA GLN A 148 -4.49 2.31 -23.46
C GLN A 148 -3.56 1.87 -22.34
N HIS A 149 -3.05 2.81 -21.53
CA HIS A 149 -2.22 2.49 -20.36
C HIS A 149 -2.99 1.66 -19.32
N TRP A 150 -4.27 1.97 -19.09
CA TRP A 150 -5.15 1.14 -18.25
C TRP A 150 -5.25 -0.30 -18.77
N TYR A 151 -5.51 -0.48 -20.06
CA TYR A 151 -5.58 -1.82 -20.65
C TYR A 151 -4.26 -2.59 -20.51
N GLN A 152 -3.13 -1.93 -20.79
CA GLN A 152 -1.80 -2.52 -20.64
C GLN A 152 -1.51 -2.93 -19.19
N GLU A 153 -1.97 -2.14 -18.23
CA GLU A 153 -1.79 -2.44 -16.80
C GLU A 153 -2.62 -3.66 -16.39
N VAL A 154 -3.89 -3.76 -16.83
CA VAL A 154 -4.73 -4.94 -16.59
C VAL A 154 -4.10 -6.18 -17.21
N ASP A 155 -3.60 -6.09 -18.45
CA ASP A 155 -2.91 -7.20 -19.10
C ASP A 155 -1.65 -7.60 -18.35
N ARG A 156 -0.85 -6.63 -17.89
CA ARG A 156 0.35 -6.87 -17.08
C ARG A 156 0.02 -7.63 -15.79
N MET A 157 -1.05 -7.25 -15.10
CA MET A 157 -1.50 -7.95 -13.90
C MET A 157 -1.99 -9.37 -14.21
N ASN A 158 -2.68 -9.58 -15.33
CA ASN A 158 -3.18 -10.89 -15.76
C ASN A 158 -2.07 -11.89 -16.10
N VAL A 159 -0.89 -11.43 -16.54
CA VAL A 159 0.26 -12.31 -16.83
C VAL A 159 0.69 -13.13 -15.61
N GLN A 160 0.46 -12.61 -14.40
CA GLN A 160 0.84 -13.28 -13.15
C GLN A 160 -0.23 -14.24 -12.63
N LEU A 161 -1.40 -14.30 -13.28
CA LEU A 161 -2.56 -15.08 -12.83
C LEU A 161 -2.77 -16.33 -13.69
N MET A 162 -3.38 -17.36 -13.12
CA MET A 162 -3.80 -18.53 -13.91
C MET A 162 -4.89 -18.13 -14.91
N PRO A 163 -5.04 -18.81 -16.06
CA PRO A 163 -6.03 -18.45 -17.08
C PRO A 163 -7.47 -18.33 -16.56
N THR A 164 -7.83 -19.11 -15.55
CA THR A 164 -9.16 -19.08 -14.90
C THR A 164 -9.39 -17.86 -14.01
N GLU A 165 -8.33 -17.17 -13.62
CA GLU A 165 -8.35 -16.03 -12.69
C GLU A 165 -8.21 -14.68 -13.42
N GLN A 166 -7.77 -14.71 -14.69
CA GLN A 166 -7.59 -13.53 -15.52
C GLN A 166 -8.89 -12.72 -15.62
N LYS A 167 -8.76 -11.41 -15.50
CA LYS A 167 -9.88 -10.46 -15.53
C LYS A 167 -9.91 -9.73 -16.85
N SER A 168 -11.07 -9.69 -17.49
CA SER A 168 -11.27 -8.79 -18.63
C SER A 168 -11.16 -7.34 -18.17
N ALA A 169 -10.43 -6.53 -18.94
CA ALA A 169 -10.38 -5.10 -18.68
C ALA A 169 -11.76 -4.47 -18.93
N LEU A 170 -12.41 -4.04 -17.85
CA LEU A 170 -13.68 -3.33 -17.92
C LEU A 170 -13.42 -1.82 -18.06
N MET A 171 -14.31 -1.14 -18.76
CA MET A 171 -14.35 0.32 -18.76
C MET A 171 -14.86 0.82 -17.41
N LEU A 172 -14.10 1.74 -16.81
CA LEU A 172 -14.44 2.33 -15.52
C LEU A 172 -15.64 3.28 -15.65
N ILE A 173 -16.74 2.99 -14.95
CA ILE A 173 -18.03 3.73 -15.01
C ILE A 173 -18.37 4.48 -13.71
N LEU A 174 -17.42 4.58 -12.79
CA LEU A 174 -17.61 5.18 -11.46
C LEU A 174 -17.70 6.73 -11.49
N ASP A 175 -17.51 7.37 -12.64
CA ASP A 175 -17.56 8.82 -12.84
C ASP A 175 -18.97 9.40 -12.96
N VAL A 176 -20.00 8.55 -13.11
CA VAL A 176 -21.40 8.97 -13.16
C VAL A 176 -21.89 9.24 -11.74
N LYS A 177 -22.30 10.48 -11.45
CA LYS A 177 -23.02 10.79 -10.20
C LYS A 177 -24.34 10.00 -10.19
N THR A 178 -24.54 9.21 -9.14
CA THR A 178 -25.83 8.57 -8.83
C THR A 178 -26.58 9.42 -7.83
#